data_AF-A0AAV4YSS0-F1
#
_entry.id   AF-A0AAV4YSS0-F1
#
_cell.length_a   1.000
_cell.length_b   1.000
_cell.length_c   1.000
_cell.angle_alpha   90.00
_cell.angle_beta   90.00
_cell.angle_gamma   90.00
#
_symmetry.space_group_name_H-M   'P 1'
#
loop_
_entity.id
_entity.type
_entity.pdbx_description
1 polymer ?
#
loop_
_entity_poly.entity_id
_entity_poly.type
_entity_poly.pdbx_seq_one_letter_code
_entity_poly.pdbx_strand_id
1 'polypeptide(L)'
;MDLLKEREAFEQHLTDTGLVEFSDYGFAVDECDEYLHEPTQVAWDSWLIGLNRAKAQAIPDGFVLVPKENIFCYWQDNDEPENLCSNESDFDCLGDLIDLGEIMEINKFTQARVDKEKLFGTWFAEAINPSEKANFFVGTHAECMEILAKNKAMIEAQEPAND
;
A
#
# COMPACT_ATOMS: atom_id res chain seq x y z
N MET A 1 2.76 4.84 17.94
CA MET A 1 2.77 4.03 19.18
C MET A 1 1.77 4.66 20.11
N ASP A 2 0.81 3.88 20.58
CA ASP A 2 -0.23 4.38 21.49
C ASP A 2 0.29 4.23 22.92
N LEU A 3 0.87 5.30 23.47
CA LEU A 3 1.54 5.26 24.77
C LEU A 3 0.59 4.90 25.92
N LEU A 4 -0.70 5.22 25.80
CA LEU A 4 -1.70 4.88 26.81
C LEU A 4 -1.91 3.37 26.87
N LYS A 5 -2.09 2.72 25.72
CA LYS A 5 -2.23 1.26 25.67
C LYS A 5 -0.98 0.53 26.12
N GLU A 6 0.20 1.06 25.81
CA GLU A 6 1.46 0.48 26.28
C GLU A 6 1.60 0.64 27.79
N ARG A 7 1.12 1.75 28.36
CA ARG A 7 1.09 1.97 29.81
C ARG A 7 0.14 0.99 30.50
N GLU A 8 -1.08 0.83 29.98
CA GLU A 8 -2.04 -0.17 30.47
C GLU A 8 -1.45 -1.60 30.45
N ALA A 9 -0.79 -1.97 29.34
CA ALA A 9 -0.15 -3.29 29.21
C ALA A 9 1.00 -3.49 30.20
N PHE A 10 1.80 -2.44 30.43
CA PHE A 10 2.89 -2.46 31.41
C PHE A 10 2.38 -2.60 32.85
N GLU A 11 1.39 -1.79 33.25
CA GLU A 11 0.78 -1.86 34.59
C GLU A 11 0.13 -3.23 34.85
N GLN A 12 -0.56 -3.78 33.83
CA GLN A 12 -1.11 -5.13 33.90
C GLN A 12 -0.01 -6.18 34.07
N HIS A 13 1.11 -6.06 33.34
CA HIS A 13 2.24 -6.98 33.50
C HIS A 13 2.83 -6.96 34.91
N LEU A 14 2.99 -5.77 35.52
CA LEU A 14 3.46 -5.65 36.91
C LEU A 14 2.46 -6.24 37.91
N THR A 15 1.17 -6.10 37.65
CA THR A 15 0.10 -6.72 38.46
C THR A 15 0.15 -8.24 38.35
N ASP A 16 0.19 -8.77 37.13
CA ASP A 16 0.19 -10.21 36.84
C ASP A 16 1.43 -10.93 37.40
N THR A 17 2.56 -10.23 37.45
CA THR A 17 3.81 -10.75 38.03
C THR A 17 3.84 -10.63 39.56
N GLY A 18 2.82 -10.03 40.17
CA GLY A 18 2.71 -9.84 41.61
C GLY A 18 3.62 -8.74 42.17
N LEU A 19 4.26 -7.93 41.32
CA LEU A 19 5.15 -6.85 41.78
C LEU A 19 4.37 -5.75 42.52
N VAL A 20 3.10 -5.55 42.16
CA VAL A 20 2.20 -4.64 42.89
C VAL A 20 1.84 -5.19 44.26
N GLU A 21 1.51 -6.47 44.35
CA GLU A 21 1.02 -7.10 45.59
C GLU A 21 2.13 -7.44 46.59
N PHE A 22 3.30 -7.86 46.10
CA PHE A 22 4.37 -8.42 46.93
C PHE A 22 5.63 -7.55 46.99
N SER A 23 5.72 -6.50 46.18
CA SER A 23 6.89 -5.61 46.12
C SER A 23 6.49 -4.12 46.18
N ASP A 24 5.24 -3.83 46.56
CA ASP A 24 4.69 -2.49 46.76
C ASP A 24 4.88 -1.53 45.57
N TYR A 25 4.91 -2.06 44.34
CA TYR A 25 4.95 -1.22 43.15
C TYR A 25 3.66 -0.39 43.06
N GLY A 26 3.81 0.92 42.85
CA GLY A 26 2.70 1.86 42.70
C GLY A 26 2.62 2.48 41.33
N PHE A 27 1.40 2.83 40.90
CA PHE A 27 1.09 3.47 39.62
C PHE A 27 0.72 4.95 39.74
N ALA A 28 0.85 5.55 40.92
CA ALA A 28 0.60 6.98 41.08
C ALA A 28 1.61 7.78 40.24
N VAL A 29 1.13 8.76 39.49
CA VAL A 29 1.93 9.61 38.62
C VAL A 29 1.93 11.07 39.07
N ASP A 30 2.93 11.83 38.65
CA ASP A 30 3.03 13.28 38.86
C ASP A 30 2.35 14.08 37.73
N GLU A 31 2.53 15.40 37.75
CA GLU A 31 1.98 16.33 36.76
C GLU A 31 2.60 16.16 35.36
N CYS A 32 3.73 15.46 35.25
CA CYS A 32 4.46 15.16 34.04
C CYS A 32 4.17 13.73 33.52
N ASP A 33 3.18 13.05 34.09
CA ASP A 33 2.84 11.65 33.80
C ASP A 33 3.98 10.65 34.13
N GLU A 34 4.91 11.01 35.02
CA GLU A 34 5.98 10.11 35.51
C GLU A 34 5.53 9.37 36.78
N TYR A 35 5.89 8.09 36.91
CA TYR A 35 5.54 7.32 38.10
C TYR A 35 6.31 7.85 39.32
N LEU A 36 5.56 8.17 40.38
CA LEU A 36 6.11 8.63 41.66
C LEU A 36 6.96 7.56 42.34
N HIS A 37 6.66 6.28 42.09
CA HIS A 37 7.44 5.16 42.59
C HIS A 37 8.65 4.90 41.68
N GLU A 38 9.86 5.24 42.15
CA GLU A 38 11.10 5.15 41.36
C GLU A 38 11.32 3.77 40.71
N PRO A 39 11.15 2.62 41.40
CA PRO A 39 11.27 1.32 40.73
C PRO A 39 10.24 1.08 39.62
N THR A 40 9.03 1.62 39.74
CA THR A 40 8.02 1.55 38.67
C THR A 40 8.46 2.40 37.48
N GLN A 41 8.97 3.61 37.73
CA GLN A 41 9.47 4.51 36.68
C GLN A 41 10.64 3.87 35.91
N VAL A 42 11.62 3.30 36.62
CA VAL A 42 12.76 2.62 36.00
C VAL A 42 12.32 1.41 35.16
N ALA A 43 11.36 0.64 35.66
CA ALA A 43 10.79 -0.49 34.91
C ALA A 43 10.04 -0.01 33.66
N TRP A 44 9.32 1.11 33.74
CA TRP A 44 8.63 1.73 32.62
C TRP A 44 9.60 2.25 31.55
N ASP A 45 10.67 2.94 31.96
CA ASP A 45 11.71 3.40 31.03
C ASP A 45 12.38 2.23 30.32
N SER A 46 12.64 1.13 31.05
CA SER A 46 13.19 -0.10 30.50
C SER A 46 12.23 -0.76 29.49
N TRP A 47 10.93 -0.77 29.79
CA TRP A 47 9.89 -1.25 28.88
C TRP A 47 9.89 -0.44 27.57
N LEU A 48 9.90 0.90 27.66
CA LEU A 48 9.93 1.79 26.50
C LEU A 48 11.18 1.59 25.64
N ILE A 49 12.36 1.42 26.25
CA ILE A 49 13.60 1.12 25.53
C ILE A 49 13.48 -0.23 24.80
N GLY A 50 12.97 -1.26 25.48
CA GLY A 50 12.76 -2.59 24.89
C GLY A 50 11.81 -2.54 23.70
N LEU A 51 10.68 -1.84 23.84
CA LEU A 51 9.68 -1.67 22.80
C LEU A 51 10.23 -0.94 21.57
N ASN A 52 11.02 0.12 21.77
CA ASN A 52 11.66 0.85 20.67
C ASN A 52 12.67 -0.02 19.92
N ARG A 53 13.44 -0.84 20.63
CA ARG A 53 14.38 -1.80 20.02
C ARG A 53 13.65 -2.91 19.25
N ALA A 54 12.58 -3.45 19.83
CA ALA A 54 11.75 -4.45 19.17
C ALA A 54 11.12 -3.90 17.89
N LYS A 55 10.64 -2.65 17.88
CA LYS A 55 10.10 -1.98 16.69
C LYS A 55 11.13 -1.81 15.57
N ALA A 56 12.37 -1.49 15.92
CA ALA A 56 13.45 -1.41 14.93
C ALA A 56 13.74 -2.78 14.25
N GLN A 57 13.31 -3.88 14.87
CA GLN A 57 13.48 -5.25 14.37
C GLN A 57 12.14 -5.91 14.01
N ALA A 58 11.03 -5.16 14.03
CA ALA A 58 9.69 -5.75 13.98
C ALA A 58 9.28 -6.26 12.60
N ILE A 59 10.02 -5.89 11.55
CA ILE A 59 9.78 -6.38 10.19
C ILE A 59 10.85 -7.43 9.91
N PRO A 60 10.52 -8.72 9.89
CA PRO A 60 11.48 -9.75 9.55
C PRO A 60 12.00 -9.58 8.12
N ASP A 61 13.21 -10.05 7.86
CA ASP A 61 13.78 -10.03 6.52
C ASP A 61 12.84 -10.73 5.52
N GLY A 62 12.58 -10.07 4.39
CA GLY A 62 11.68 -10.57 3.35
C GLY A 62 10.20 -10.21 3.54
N PHE A 63 9.85 -9.47 4.59
CA PHE A 63 8.49 -8.95 4.80
C PHE A 63 8.43 -7.44 4.56
N VAL A 64 7.24 -6.94 4.23
CA VAL A 64 6.97 -5.50 4.11
C VAL A 64 5.78 -5.13 4.99
N LEU A 65 5.90 -4.02 5.72
CA LEU A 65 4.80 -3.46 6.49
C LEU A 65 4.00 -2.53 5.57
N VAL A 66 2.73 -2.84 5.34
CA VAL A 66 1.85 -2.03 4.50
C VAL A 66 0.83 -1.29 5.38
N PRO A 67 0.72 0.05 5.26
CA PRO A 67 -0.34 0.80 5.91
C PRO A 67 -1.73 0.32 5.46
N LYS A 68 -2.71 0.31 6.37
CA LYS A 68 -4.06 -0.23 6.06
C LYS A 68 -4.73 0.52 4.91
N GLU A 69 -4.49 1.81 4.80
CA GLU A 69 -4.99 2.67 3.72
C GLU A 69 -4.46 2.29 2.33
N ASN A 70 -3.37 1.51 2.26
CA ASN A 70 -2.83 0.97 1.01
C ASN A 70 -3.34 -0.46 0.71
N ILE A 71 -4.18 -1.02 1.58
CA ILE A 71 -4.88 -2.29 1.36
C ILE A 71 -6.25 -1.97 0.75
N PHE A 72 -6.58 -2.62 -0.35
CA PHE A 72 -7.83 -2.41 -1.08
C PHE A 72 -8.44 -3.75 -1.48
N CYS A 73 -9.75 -3.72 -1.67
CA CYS A 73 -10.53 -4.86 -2.10
C CYS A 73 -11.19 -4.54 -3.44
N TYR A 74 -11.26 -5.55 -4.30
CA TYR A 74 -12.06 -5.49 -5.52
C TYR A 74 -12.64 -6.87 -5.80
N TRP A 75 -13.71 -6.87 -6.59
CA TRP A 75 -14.38 -8.07 -7.08
C TRP A 75 -14.17 -8.13 -8.59
N GLN A 76 -14.02 -9.34 -9.10
CA GLN A 76 -13.71 -9.59 -10.48
C GLN A 76 -14.48 -10.83 -10.94
N ASP A 77 -15.01 -10.76 -12.14
CA ASP A 77 -15.54 -11.94 -12.82
C ASP A 77 -14.42 -12.96 -13.02
N ASN A 78 -14.69 -14.22 -12.70
CA ASN A 78 -13.74 -15.31 -12.89
C ASN A 78 -13.41 -15.56 -14.37
N ASP A 79 -14.39 -15.43 -15.25
CA ASP A 79 -14.27 -15.77 -16.66
C ASP A 79 -13.87 -14.55 -17.51
N GLU A 80 -14.18 -13.33 -17.04
CA GLU A 80 -13.83 -12.05 -17.69
C GLU A 80 -13.03 -11.12 -16.76
N PRO A 81 -11.70 -11.28 -16.66
CA PRO A 81 -10.88 -10.56 -15.69
C PRO A 81 -10.83 -9.03 -15.89
N GLU A 82 -11.19 -8.52 -17.07
CA GLU A 82 -11.38 -7.09 -17.31
C GLU A 82 -12.61 -6.51 -16.60
N ASN A 83 -13.59 -7.35 -16.25
CA ASN A 83 -14.79 -6.94 -15.57
C ASN A 83 -14.58 -6.97 -14.05
N LEU A 84 -14.42 -5.78 -13.45
CA LEU A 84 -14.14 -5.63 -12.03
C LEU A 84 -14.81 -4.39 -11.44
N CYS A 85 -15.12 -4.47 -10.16
CA CYS A 85 -15.62 -3.33 -9.37
C CYS A 85 -14.92 -3.29 -8.01
N SER A 86 -14.88 -2.12 -7.37
CA SER A 86 -14.26 -1.92 -6.06
C SER A 86 -15.24 -1.45 -4.99
N ASN A 87 -16.53 -1.36 -5.33
CA ASN A 87 -17.61 -0.98 -4.44
C ASN A 87 -18.78 -1.95 -4.62
N GLU A 88 -19.42 -2.33 -3.52
CA GLU A 88 -20.54 -3.25 -3.53
C GLU A 88 -21.79 -2.66 -4.20
N SER A 89 -21.88 -1.31 -4.27
CA SER A 89 -22.95 -0.63 -5.02
C SER A 89 -22.92 -0.89 -6.52
N ASP A 90 -21.75 -1.31 -7.05
CA ASP A 90 -21.47 -1.40 -8.48
C ASP A 90 -21.38 -2.87 -8.92
N PHE A 91 -21.98 -3.79 -8.15
CA PHE A 91 -22.00 -5.22 -8.47
C PHE A 91 -22.80 -5.56 -9.72
N ASP A 92 -23.76 -4.72 -10.11
CA ASP A 92 -24.51 -4.88 -11.34
C ASP A 92 -23.60 -4.88 -12.58
N CYS A 93 -22.51 -4.13 -12.55
CA CYS A 93 -21.50 -4.06 -13.62
C CYS A 93 -20.87 -5.44 -13.93
N LEU A 94 -20.76 -6.32 -12.91
CA LEU A 94 -20.24 -7.67 -13.08
C LEU A 94 -21.23 -8.58 -13.83
N GLY A 95 -22.53 -8.32 -13.67
CA GLY A 95 -23.61 -9.16 -14.19
C GLY A 95 -24.09 -8.79 -15.59
N ASP A 96 -23.42 -7.89 -16.30
CA ASP A 96 -23.86 -7.36 -17.60
C ASP A 96 -24.05 -8.44 -18.68
N LEU A 97 -23.41 -9.61 -18.54
CA LEU A 97 -23.42 -10.69 -19.53
C LEU A 97 -24.12 -11.97 -19.07
N ILE A 98 -24.78 -11.98 -17.91
CA ILE A 98 -25.51 -13.16 -17.41
C ILE A 98 -27.02 -12.97 -17.50
N ASP A 99 -27.73 -14.06 -17.83
CA ASP A 99 -29.18 -14.05 -17.92
C ASP A 99 -29.87 -14.35 -16.57
N LEU A 100 -31.16 -14.01 -16.49
CA LEU A 100 -31.99 -14.34 -15.32
C LEU A 100 -32.05 -15.86 -15.11
N GLY A 101 -31.57 -16.30 -13.94
CA GLY A 101 -31.54 -17.71 -13.54
C GLY A 101 -30.18 -18.38 -13.70
N GLU A 102 -29.19 -17.66 -14.23
CA GLU A 102 -27.78 -18.10 -14.28
C GLU A 102 -27.03 -17.70 -13.00
N ILE A 103 -25.89 -18.36 -12.77
CA ILE A 103 -24.98 -18.08 -11.66
C ILE A 103 -23.61 -17.87 -12.26
N MET A 104 -22.93 -16.80 -11.83
CA MET A 104 -21.54 -16.53 -12.15
C MET A 104 -20.64 -16.72 -10.94
N GLU A 105 -19.38 -17.06 -11.19
CA GLU A 105 -18.34 -17.12 -10.17
C GLU A 105 -17.63 -15.76 -10.07
N ILE A 106 -17.62 -15.18 -8.87
CA ILE A 106 -16.93 -13.91 -8.60
C ILE A 106 -15.80 -14.15 -7.61
N ASN A 107 -14.62 -13.64 -7.94
CA ASN A 107 -13.48 -13.63 -7.05
C ASN A 107 -13.43 -12.31 -6.28
N LYS A 108 -13.24 -12.38 -4.95
CA LYS A 108 -12.91 -11.21 -4.12
C LYS A 108 -11.42 -11.19 -3.81
N PHE A 109 -10.75 -10.13 -4.24
CA PHE A 109 -9.34 -9.91 -3.96
C PHE A 109 -9.15 -8.94 -2.80
N THR A 110 -8.14 -9.20 -1.98
CA THR A 110 -7.59 -8.24 -1.01
C THR A 110 -6.12 -8.07 -1.32
N GLN A 111 -5.73 -6.86 -1.71
CA GLN A 111 -4.40 -6.58 -2.21
C GLN A 111 -3.79 -5.35 -1.54
N ALA A 112 -2.47 -5.29 -1.53
CA ALA A 112 -1.68 -4.20 -0.99
C ALA A 112 -0.91 -3.50 -2.11
N ARG A 113 -1.01 -2.17 -2.19
CA ARG A 113 -0.09 -1.37 -3.00
C ARG A 113 1.17 -1.13 -2.18
N VAL A 114 2.25 -1.83 -2.54
CA VAL A 114 3.55 -1.72 -1.86
C VAL A 114 4.33 -0.51 -2.34
N ASP A 115 4.30 -0.24 -3.65
CA ASP A 115 4.96 0.91 -4.26
C ASP A 115 4.16 1.40 -5.48
N LYS A 116 4.40 2.66 -5.87
CA LYS A 116 3.83 3.27 -7.06
C LYS A 116 4.89 4.09 -7.77
N GLU A 117 5.36 3.58 -8.91
CA GLU A 117 6.18 4.34 -9.84
C GLU A 117 5.30 4.99 -10.92
N LYS A 118 5.59 6.26 -11.23
CA LYS A 118 4.94 6.96 -12.35
C LYS A 118 5.78 6.76 -13.61
N LEU A 119 5.26 5.97 -14.53
CA LEU A 119 5.83 5.74 -15.86
C LEU A 119 5.00 6.45 -16.94
N PHE A 120 5.60 6.60 -18.11
CA PHE A 120 4.99 7.20 -19.30
C PHE A 120 5.03 6.19 -20.43
N GLY A 121 4.04 6.24 -21.32
CA GLY A 121 3.98 5.36 -22.48
C GLY A 121 3.70 6.13 -23.76
N THR A 122 4.31 5.70 -24.86
CA THR A 122 4.07 6.26 -26.19
C THR A 122 4.16 5.19 -27.26
N TRP A 123 3.40 5.38 -28.34
CA TRP A 123 3.53 4.55 -29.54
C TRP A 123 4.79 4.93 -30.30
N PHE A 124 5.51 3.94 -30.80
CA PHE A 124 6.61 4.08 -31.75
C PHE A 124 6.14 3.55 -33.09
N ALA A 125 6.30 4.36 -34.14
CA ALA A 125 5.94 3.97 -35.49
C ALA A 125 7.12 3.27 -36.19
N GLU A 126 6.85 2.25 -37.00
CA GLU A 126 7.89 1.62 -37.81
C GLU A 126 8.32 2.54 -38.96
N ALA A 127 9.61 2.48 -39.32
CA ALA A 127 10.26 3.34 -40.31
C ALA A 127 9.58 3.38 -41.70
N ILE A 128 8.72 2.41 -41.99
CA ILE A 128 8.10 2.20 -43.29
C ILE A 128 6.71 2.87 -43.39
N ASN A 129 5.98 3.02 -42.27
CA ASN A 129 4.64 3.61 -42.26
C ASN A 129 4.34 4.32 -40.92
N PRO A 130 4.58 5.64 -40.81
CA PRO A 130 4.44 6.43 -39.58
C PRO A 130 3.02 6.46 -38.99
N SER A 131 2.03 6.09 -39.80
CA SER A 131 0.62 6.04 -39.42
C SER A 131 0.25 4.76 -38.66
N GLU A 132 1.12 3.74 -38.69
CA GLU A 132 0.88 2.47 -38.03
C GLU A 132 1.50 2.46 -36.63
N LYS A 133 0.66 2.26 -35.62
CA LYS A 133 1.07 2.03 -34.23
C LYS A 133 1.73 0.65 -34.15
N ALA A 134 3.05 0.60 -34.38
CA ALA A 134 3.77 -0.65 -34.48
C ALA A 134 4.09 -1.26 -33.11
N ASN A 135 4.66 -0.46 -32.18
CA ASN A 135 5.03 -0.93 -30.85
C ASN A 135 4.71 0.11 -29.77
N PHE A 136 4.36 -0.34 -28.57
CA PHE A 136 4.13 0.53 -27.40
C PHE A 136 5.35 0.51 -26.48
N PHE A 137 5.96 1.68 -26.27
CA PHE A 137 7.06 1.86 -25.33
C PHE A 137 6.53 2.37 -23.99
N VAL A 138 7.13 1.89 -22.89
CA VAL A 138 6.89 2.39 -21.52
C VAL A 138 8.24 2.70 -20.87
N GLY A 139 8.37 3.90 -20.30
CA GLY A 139 9.60 4.35 -19.65
C GLY A 139 9.45 5.72 -19.00
N THR A 140 10.54 6.47 -18.94
CA THR A 140 10.56 7.84 -18.42
C THR A 140 9.90 8.82 -19.39
N HIS A 141 9.53 9.99 -18.88
CA HIS A 141 9.01 11.06 -19.73
C HIS A 141 10.01 11.50 -20.81
N ALA A 142 11.31 11.57 -20.47
CA ALA A 142 12.36 11.99 -21.40
C ALA A 142 12.48 11.03 -22.58
N GLU A 143 12.52 9.72 -22.31
CA GLU A 143 12.56 8.68 -23.35
C GLU A 143 11.32 8.73 -24.25
N CYS A 144 10.14 8.94 -23.68
CA CYS A 144 8.91 9.11 -24.46
C CYS A 144 8.97 10.34 -25.36
N MET A 145 9.53 11.46 -24.88
CA MET A 145 9.69 12.68 -25.69
C MET A 145 10.66 12.50 -26.84
N GLU A 146 11.74 11.72 -26.64
CA GLU A 146 12.66 11.37 -27.74
C GLU A 146 11.98 10.54 -28.82
N ILE A 147 11.13 9.59 -28.43
CA ILE A 147 10.35 8.78 -29.37
C ILE A 147 9.34 9.65 -30.13
N LEU A 148 8.64 10.56 -29.44
CA LEU A 148 7.73 11.50 -30.08
C LEU A 148 8.43 12.39 -31.09
N ALA A 149 9.63 12.87 -30.78
CA ALA A 149 10.44 13.66 -31.70
C ALA A 149 10.83 12.86 -32.96
N LYS A 150 11.20 11.59 -32.81
CA LYS A 150 11.49 10.69 -33.94
C LYS A 150 10.26 10.45 -34.82
N ASN A 151 9.13 10.11 -34.21
CA ASN A 151 7.87 9.92 -34.94
C ASN A 151 7.47 11.18 -35.71
N LYS A 152 7.56 12.34 -35.07
CA LYS A 152 7.26 13.63 -35.70
C LYS A 152 8.15 13.89 -36.92
N ALA A 153 9.47 13.69 -36.79
CA ALA A 153 10.40 13.85 -37.89
C ALA A 153 10.11 12.89 -39.05
N MET A 154 9.69 11.65 -38.76
CA MET A 154 9.30 10.68 -39.78
C MET A 154 8.01 11.08 -40.52
N ILE A 155 7.01 11.58 -39.80
CA ILE A 155 5.75 12.07 -40.39
C ILE A 155 6.04 13.27 -41.31
N GLU A 156 6.78 14.27 -40.81
CA GLU A 156 7.16 15.46 -41.57
C GLU A 156 7.99 15.11 -42.83
N ALA A 157 8.86 14.09 -42.76
CA ALA A 157 9.64 13.64 -43.92
C ALA A 157 8.82 12.94 -45.01
N GLN A 158 7.59 12.50 -44.70
CA GLN A 158 6.68 11.85 -45.66
C GLN A 158 5.61 12.78 -46.21
N GLU A 159 5.45 14.00 -45.66
CA GLU A 159 4.58 15.00 -46.27
C GLU A 159 5.17 15.45 -47.61
N PRO A 160 4.41 15.44 -48.71
CA PRO A 160 4.92 15.95 -49.99
C PRO A 160 5.28 17.43 -49.83
N ALA A 161 6.48 17.80 -50.27
CA ALA A 161 6.85 19.20 -50.48
C ALA A 161 5.93 19.76 -51.57
N ASN A 162 4.78 20.29 -51.15
CA ASN A 162 3.87 21.00 -52.03
C ASN A 162 4.53 22.33 -52.39
N ASP A 163 5.17 22.37 -53.55
CA ASP A 163 5.53 23.58 -54.31
C ASP A 163 4.67 23.61 -55.59
#